data_AF-A0A2N9P7S2-F1
#
_entry.id   AF-A0A2N9P7S2-F1
#
_cell.length_a   1.000
_cell.length_b   1.000
_cell.length_c   1.000
_cell.angle_alpha   90.00
_cell.angle_beta   90.00
_cell.angle_gamma   90.00
#
_symmetry.space_group_name_H-M   'P 1'
#
loop_
_entity.id
_entity.type
_entity.pdbx_description
1 polymer ?
#
loop_
_entity_poly.entity_id
_entity_poly.type
_entity_poly.pdbx_seq_one_letter_code
_entity_poly.pdbx_strand_id
1 'polypeptide(L)'
;MRKKLLTILLLVFVSGQAQNVQGIYGDFNWFNNWTNFKPKTQDYAAPSRILNGEIGVDTTLKKGTYQIMGSVYVVNGATLTLEPGVVMRGDSDSNGTLIITKGSKIKAEGTETDPIVFTSNKGTSDRKSGDWGGIIIYGDAPVNRYGGIVSSIYDPNPKYNLFGGNNENSDSGILKYVRIEFAGKKLNEKTMLNGLTLGGVGKKTKIEYVQISMAKDDGLEIVGGVFDINNIISFQNADDDFDFSMGATCSISNSIAIRNPYISDNTRSRVMEIDTYDKLENFDPTRKKTVVKLNNVTMVSNEDNAMGLVKEAISVKTDSFVEINKCVISGFASVFAMDDKYLERENYKQLKIVNSIINNCTEIITNENLVKAEGQTDWFTSKDKVNSVTKISNINMFKSNDVRKKPDFRLK
;
A
#
# COMPACT_ATOMS: atom_id res chain seq x y z
N MET A 1 22.48 70.27 -25.22
CA MET A 1 21.19 69.67 -24.77
C MET A 1 21.29 68.14 -24.89
N ARG A 2 20.93 67.44 -23.82
CA ARG A 2 21.19 66.00 -23.56
C ARG A 2 20.49 65.07 -24.57
N LYS A 3 21.23 64.11 -25.16
CA LYS A 3 20.68 62.92 -25.81
C LYS A 3 20.21 61.95 -24.72
N LYS A 4 18.92 61.62 -24.68
CA LYS A 4 18.36 60.57 -23.82
C LYS A 4 18.57 59.22 -24.51
N LEU A 5 19.40 58.37 -23.91
CA LEU A 5 19.53 56.96 -24.28
C LEU A 5 18.38 56.21 -23.59
N LEU A 6 17.49 55.61 -24.39
CA LEU A 6 16.39 54.78 -23.89
C LEU A 6 16.92 53.34 -23.79
N THR A 7 17.23 52.89 -22.57
CA THR A 7 17.63 51.51 -22.31
C THR A 7 16.36 50.67 -22.13
N ILE A 8 16.02 49.86 -23.13
CA ILE A 8 14.97 48.84 -23.04
C ILE A 8 15.56 47.65 -22.28
N LEU A 9 15.11 47.44 -21.05
CA LEU A 9 15.46 46.27 -20.24
C LEU A 9 14.65 45.08 -20.74
N LEU A 10 15.30 44.16 -21.47
CA LEU A 10 14.68 42.92 -21.93
C LEU A 10 14.55 41.97 -20.72
N LEU A 11 13.34 41.88 -20.14
CA LEU A 11 13.00 40.86 -19.15
C LEU A 11 12.89 39.51 -19.85
N VAL A 12 13.97 38.72 -19.78
CA VAL A 12 13.93 37.29 -20.14
C VAL A 12 13.12 36.58 -19.06
N PHE A 13 11.87 36.26 -19.36
CA PHE A 13 11.11 35.26 -18.61
C PHE A 13 11.76 33.90 -18.86
N VAL A 14 12.65 33.49 -17.96
CA VAL A 14 12.98 32.07 -17.82
C VAL A 14 11.73 31.42 -17.25
N SER A 15 10.91 30.81 -18.11
CA SER A 15 9.92 29.85 -17.65
C SER A 15 10.71 28.72 -16.99
N GLY A 16 10.77 28.74 -15.66
CA GLY A 16 11.20 27.59 -14.90
C GLY A 16 10.29 26.45 -15.32
N GLN A 17 10.81 25.51 -16.10
CA GLN A 17 10.18 24.21 -16.25
C GLN A 17 10.12 23.66 -14.83
N ALA A 18 8.93 23.72 -14.20
CA ALA A 18 8.66 22.90 -13.05
C ALA A 18 8.97 21.48 -13.50
N GLN A 19 10.09 20.92 -13.06
CA GLN A 19 10.45 19.54 -13.38
C GLN A 19 9.22 18.69 -13.02
N ASN A 20 8.67 18.00 -14.02
CA ASN A 20 7.61 17.03 -13.80
C ASN A 20 8.24 15.86 -13.05
N VAL A 21 8.41 15.99 -11.73
CA VAL A 21 9.03 14.96 -10.91
C VAL A 21 8.11 13.74 -10.94
N GLN A 22 8.58 12.66 -11.56
CA GLN A 22 7.96 11.34 -11.49
C GLN A 22 8.45 10.57 -10.27
N GLY A 23 7.61 9.64 -9.80
CA GLY A 23 7.90 8.80 -8.65
C GLY A 23 7.96 9.61 -7.35
N ILE A 24 8.74 9.12 -6.39
CA ILE A 24 8.90 9.77 -5.09
C ILE A 24 9.48 11.18 -5.24
N TYR A 25 8.89 12.14 -4.54
CA TYR A 25 9.32 13.54 -4.57
C TYR A 25 9.40 14.16 -3.16
N GLY A 26 10.01 15.34 -3.10
CA GLY A 26 10.22 16.14 -1.89
C GLY A 26 11.64 16.69 -1.82
N ASP A 27 11.79 17.87 -1.22
CA ASP A 27 13.09 18.55 -1.05
C ASP A 27 14.05 17.66 -0.25
N PHE A 28 13.51 16.96 0.75
CA PHE A 28 14.21 16.00 1.59
C PHE A 28 13.72 14.58 1.37
N ASN A 29 14.55 13.59 1.69
CA ASN A 29 14.14 12.19 1.68
C ASN A 29 13.23 11.94 2.89
N TRP A 30 11.92 11.86 2.66
CA TRP A 30 10.92 11.67 3.71
C TRP A 30 10.97 10.28 4.36
N PHE A 31 11.86 9.38 3.93
CA PHE A 31 12.10 8.10 4.61
C PHE A 31 12.90 8.28 5.90
N ASN A 32 13.58 9.41 6.06
CA ASN A 32 14.51 9.61 7.18
C ASN A 32 13.79 9.58 8.53
N ASN A 33 14.53 9.11 9.56
CA ASN A 33 14.18 9.09 10.98
C ASN A 33 13.06 8.13 11.43
N TRP A 34 12.03 7.86 10.62
CA TRP A 34 10.90 7.02 11.07
C TRP A 34 10.85 5.61 10.47
N THR A 35 11.48 5.38 9.31
CA THR A 35 11.45 4.09 8.63
C THR A 35 12.44 3.08 9.20
N ASN A 36 12.28 1.80 8.87
CA ASN A 36 13.19 0.72 9.22
C ASN A 36 13.34 -0.30 8.09
N PHE A 37 14.46 -0.30 7.38
CA PHE A 37 14.76 -1.27 6.31
C PHE A 37 15.56 -2.48 6.80
N LYS A 38 15.74 -2.63 8.12
CA LYS A 38 16.39 -3.79 8.77
C LYS A 38 15.59 -4.29 9.99
N PRO A 39 14.27 -4.55 9.85
CA PRO A 39 13.43 -4.89 11.00
C PRO A 39 13.84 -6.22 11.67
N LYS A 40 14.56 -7.10 10.97
CA LYS A 40 15.08 -8.37 11.53
C LYS A 40 16.14 -8.14 12.63
N THR A 41 16.94 -7.09 12.52
CA THR A 41 18.02 -6.81 13.49
C THR A 41 17.62 -5.81 14.56
N GLN A 42 16.43 -5.22 14.47
CA GLN A 42 15.96 -4.22 15.43
C GLN A 42 15.47 -4.90 16.71
N ASP A 43 16.10 -4.61 17.84
CA ASP A 43 15.59 -5.09 19.13
C ASP A 43 14.59 -4.10 19.74
N TYR A 44 13.59 -4.64 20.45
CA TYR A 44 12.57 -3.86 21.13
C TYR A 44 12.43 -4.37 22.57
N ALA A 45 12.24 -3.45 23.51
CA ALA A 45 12.10 -3.79 24.93
C ALA A 45 11.00 -4.84 25.17
N ALA A 46 11.14 -5.61 26.26
CA ALA A 46 10.10 -6.54 26.68
C ALA A 46 8.79 -5.80 26.99
N PRO A 47 7.62 -6.41 26.72
CA PRO A 47 6.33 -5.78 26.98
C PRO A 47 6.12 -5.60 28.49
N SER A 48 5.69 -4.41 28.90
CA SER A 48 5.34 -4.11 30.29
C SER A 48 3.89 -4.46 30.64
N ARG A 49 3.05 -4.66 29.62
CA ARG A 49 1.62 -4.96 29.77
C ARG A 49 1.11 -5.78 28.60
N ILE A 50 0.19 -6.70 28.88
CA ILE A 50 -0.55 -7.49 27.90
C ILE A 50 -1.91 -6.85 27.63
N LEU A 51 -2.31 -6.81 26.37
CA LEU A 51 -3.65 -6.48 25.89
C LEU A 51 -4.27 -7.75 25.30
N ASN A 52 -5.50 -8.04 25.73
CA ASN A 52 -6.28 -9.20 25.30
C ASN A 52 -7.78 -8.87 25.41
N GLY A 53 -8.61 -9.48 24.56
CA GLY A 53 -10.06 -9.30 24.63
C GLY A 53 -10.52 -7.91 24.16
N GLU A 54 -11.40 -7.27 24.92
CA GLU A 54 -12.11 -6.05 24.50
C GLU A 54 -11.58 -4.77 25.17
N ILE A 55 -11.44 -3.71 24.38
CA ILE A 55 -11.24 -2.33 24.80
C ILE A 55 -12.55 -1.59 24.49
N GLY A 56 -13.46 -1.59 25.47
CA GLY A 56 -14.82 -1.05 25.31
C GLY A 56 -15.01 0.42 25.74
N VAL A 57 -13.94 1.08 26.19
CA VAL A 57 -13.92 2.50 26.55
C VAL A 57 -12.64 3.15 26.03
N ASP A 58 -12.67 4.46 25.81
CA ASP A 58 -11.52 5.23 25.37
C ASP A 58 -10.29 4.93 26.24
N THR A 59 -9.21 4.51 25.58
CA THR A 59 -8.00 4.04 26.25
C THR A 59 -6.80 4.67 25.59
N THR A 60 -5.92 5.25 26.41
CA THR A 60 -4.62 5.78 25.96
C THR A 60 -3.49 4.89 26.45
N LEU A 61 -2.66 4.40 25.53
CA LEU A 61 -1.41 3.72 25.85
C LEU A 61 -0.28 4.75 25.81
N LYS A 62 0.41 4.89 26.93
CA LYS A 62 1.57 5.76 27.08
C LYS A 62 2.78 5.18 26.34
N LYS A 63 3.79 6.00 26.04
CA LYS A 63 5.05 5.51 25.46
C LYS A 63 5.60 4.32 26.26
N GLY A 64 5.76 3.18 25.61
CA GLY A 64 6.14 1.91 26.23
C GLY A 64 5.92 0.72 25.29
N THR A 65 6.27 -0.47 25.74
CA THR A 65 6.06 -1.72 24.98
C THR A 65 4.88 -2.49 25.54
N TYR A 66 3.96 -2.90 24.68
CA TYR A 66 2.78 -3.70 25.00
C TYR A 66 2.75 -4.98 24.17
N GLN A 67 2.12 -6.02 24.69
CA GLN A 67 1.89 -7.27 23.96
C GLN A 67 0.43 -7.37 23.53
N ILE A 68 0.18 -7.74 22.28
CA ILE A 68 -1.15 -8.10 21.77
C ILE A 68 -1.26 -9.62 21.85
N MET A 69 -2.12 -10.13 22.72
CA MET A 69 -2.30 -11.57 22.93
C MET A 69 -3.72 -11.99 22.51
N GLY A 70 -3.80 -12.89 21.54
CA GLY A 70 -5.03 -13.20 20.82
C GLY A 70 -5.58 -12.00 20.04
N SER A 71 -6.86 -12.08 19.68
CA SER A 71 -7.57 -10.94 19.10
C SER A 71 -7.88 -9.89 20.18
N VAL A 72 -7.43 -8.66 19.95
CA VAL A 72 -7.76 -7.47 20.75
C VAL A 72 -8.71 -6.60 19.96
N TYR A 73 -9.92 -6.40 20.50
CA TYR A 73 -11.00 -5.67 19.84
C TYR A 73 -11.19 -4.30 20.48
N VAL A 74 -11.17 -3.23 19.68
CA VAL A 74 -11.64 -1.91 20.11
C VAL A 74 -13.10 -1.78 19.72
N VAL A 75 -14.00 -1.73 20.71
CA VAL A 75 -15.45 -1.94 20.53
C VAL A 75 -16.27 -0.78 21.08
N ASN A 76 -17.58 -0.81 20.86
CA ASN A 76 -18.56 0.13 21.43
C ASN A 76 -18.29 1.61 21.10
N GLY A 77 -17.65 1.88 19.96
CA GLY A 77 -17.31 3.25 19.55
C GLY A 77 -16.12 3.85 20.31
N ALA A 78 -15.39 3.04 21.07
CA ALA A 78 -14.20 3.49 21.79
C ALA A 78 -13.07 3.90 20.84
N THR A 79 -12.20 4.77 21.34
CA THR A 79 -10.96 5.17 20.69
C THR A 79 -9.75 4.60 21.43
N LEU A 80 -8.94 3.79 20.74
CA LEU A 80 -7.61 3.41 21.21
C LEU A 80 -6.59 4.45 20.74
N THR A 81 -6.04 5.22 21.68
CA THR A 81 -4.98 6.20 21.42
C THR A 81 -3.63 5.63 21.80
N LEU A 82 -2.65 5.72 20.89
CA LEU A 82 -1.27 5.34 21.12
C LEU A 82 -0.41 6.60 21.10
N GLU A 83 0.33 6.86 22.19
CA GLU A 83 1.30 7.96 22.19
C GLU A 83 2.50 7.67 21.26
N PRO A 84 3.20 8.70 20.76
CA PRO A 84 4.42 8.53 19.97
C PRO A 84 5.44 7.61 20.66
N GLY A 85 6.07 6.72 19.88
CA GLY A 85 7.06 5.76 20.36
C GLY A 85 6.50 4.53 21.08
N VAL A 86 5.18 4.32 21.09
CA VAL A 86 4.58 3.04 21.52
C VAL A 86 5.07 1.90 20.63
N VAL A 87 5.42 0.77 21.26
CA VAL A 87 5.73 -0.49 20.58
C VAL A 87 4.69 -1.54 20.97
N MET A 88 4.04 -2.13 19.97
CA MET A 88 3.05 -3.18 20.11
C MET A 88 3.64 -4.48 19.55
N ARG A 89 3.75 -5.51 20.39
CA ARG A 89 4.31 -6.80 20.02
C ARG A 89 3.20 -7.84 19.88
N GLY A 90 2.91 -8.25 18.65
CA GLY A 90 1.95 -9.30 18.34
C GLY A 90 2.46 -10.66 18.78
N ASP A 91 1.70 -11.33 19.64
CA ASP A 91 2.05 -12.65 20.14
C ASP A 91 1.89 -13.72 19.07
N SER A 92 2.96 -14.45 18.75
CA SER A 92 2.93 -15.38 17.64
C SER A 92 2.09 -16.63 17.87
N ASP A 93 1.99 -17.05 19.13
CA ASP A 93 1.45 -18.35 19.49
C ASP A 93 -0.07 -18.27 19.60
N SER A 94 -0.59 -17.13 20.08
CA SER A 94 -2.02 -16.83 20.16
C SER A 94 -2.60 -16.15 18.92
N ASN A 95 -1.79 -15.90 17.88
CA ASN A 95 -2.17 -15.06 16.74
C ASN A 95 -2.63 -13.65 17.15
N GLY A 96 -1.75 -12.93 17.87
CA GLY A 96 -1.99 -11.56 18.29
C GLY A 96 -2.45 -10.71 17.11
N THR A 97 -3.66 -10.13 17.19
CA THR A 97 -4.26 -9.33 16.12
C THR A 97 -4.97 -8.14 16.75
N LEU A 98 -4.76 -6.93 16.22
CA LEU A 98 -5.49 -5.73 16.65
C LEU A 98 -6.65 -5.46 15.70
N ILE A 99 -7.87 -5.39 16.22
CA ILE A 99 -9.09 -5.24 15.43
C ILE A 99 -9.85 -4.00 15.91
N ILE A 100 -9.98 -3.02 15.04
CA ILE A 100 -10.81 -1.83 15.26
C ILE A 100 -12.17 -2.10 14.64
N THR A 101 -13.19 -2.32 15.48
CA THR A 101 -14.52 -2.69 14.97
C THR A 101 -15.23 -1.49 14.36
N LYS A 102 -16.19 -1.75 13.46
CA LYS A 102 -17.03 -0.70 12.87
C LYS A 102 -17.60 0.26 13.92
N GLY A 103 -17.33 1.55 13.75
CA GLY A 103 -17.74 2.63 14.66
C GLY A 103 -16.71 3.02 15.72
N SER A 104 -15.75 2.14 16.03
CA SER A 104 -14.60 2.41 16.90
C SER A 104 -13.45 3.06 16.12
N LYS A 105 -12.43 3.55 16.83
CA LYS A 105 -11.31 4.29 16.22
C LYS A 105 -9.96 3.88 16.79
N ILE A 106 -8.92 4.08 15.98
CA ILE A 106 -7.53 4.10 16.41
C ILE A 106 -6.92 5.48 16.18
N LYS A 107 -6.20 6.01 17.16
CA LYS A 107 -5.36 7.20 17.02
C LYS A 107 -3.91 6.83 17.29
N ALA A 108 -3.22 6.38 16.24
CA ALA A 108 -1.79 6.08 16.26
C ALA A 108 -1.06 7.17 15.45
N GLU A 109 -0.76 8.29 16.12
CA GLU A 109 -0.12 9.45 15.51
C GLU A 109 1.29 9.59 16.11
N GLY A 110 2.23 8.80 15.59
CA GLY A 110 3.64 8.90 15.91
C GLY A 110 4.26 10.17 15.33
N THR A 111 5.57 10.29 15.48
CA THR A 111 6.33 11.40 14.88
C THR A 111 7.49 10.87 14.05
N GLU A 112 8.14 11.76 13.29
CA GLU A 112 9.32 11.41 12.50
C GLU A 112 10.46 10.83 13.37
N THR A 113 10.56 11.25 14.63
CA THR A 113 11.60 10.79 15.58
C THR A 113 11.12 9.68 16.52
N ASP A 114 9.81 9.59 16.77
CA ASP A 114 9.18 8.60 17.65
C ASP A 114 8.03 7.90 16.92
N PRO A 115 8.33 7.09 15.89
CA PRO A 115 7.30 6.31 15.20
C PRO A 115 6.68 5.27 16.12
N ILE A 116 5.40 4.98 15.91
CA ILE A 116 4.73 3.86 16.57
C ILE A 116 5.06 2.57 15.81
N VAL A 117 5.31 1.49 16.53
CA VAL A 117 5.72 0.20 15.93
C VAL A 117 4.75 -0.90 16.31
N PHE A 118 4.30 -1.66 15.33
CA PHE A 118 3.65 -2.96 15.50
C PHE A 118 4.58 -4.03 14.93
N THR A 119 4.95 -5.03 15.72
CA THR A 119 5.98 -6.00 15.34
C THR A 119 5.78 -7.35 16.04
N SER A 120 6.60 -8.35 15.70
CA SER A 120 6.56 -9.68 16.32
C SER A 120 6.97 -9.67 17.80
N ASN A 121 6.39 -10.57 18.60
CA ASN A 121 6.88 -10.84 19.95
C ASN A 121 8.21 -11.63 19.98
N LYS A 122 8.65 -12.23 18.87
CA LYS A 122 9.89 -13.03 18.83
C LYS A 122 11.16 -12.16 18.86
N GLY A 123 12.24 -12.77 19.35
CA GLY A 123 13.58 -12.17 19.33
C GLY A 123 14.10 -11.95 17.91
N THR A 124 15.19 -11.21 17.77
CA THR A 124 15.81 -10.88 16.48
C THR A 124 16.32 -12.11 15.71
N SER A 125 16.66 -13.21 16.41
CA SER A 125 17.09 -14.46 15.79
C SER A 125 15.95 -15.27 15.18
N ASP A 126 14.73 -15.13 15.71
CA ASP A 126 13.64 -16.08 15.45
C ASP A 126 12.45 -15.47 14.70
N ARG A 127 12.37 -14.13 14.67
CA ARG A 127 11.25 -13.44 14.03
C ARG A 127 11.22 -13.64 12.53
N LYS A 128 10.02 -13.80 11.99
CA LYS A 128 9.77 -14.05 10.57
C LYS A 128 8.38 -13.54 10.16
N SER A 129 8.19 -13.42 8.86
CA SER A 129 6.89 -13.08 8.28
C SER A 129 5.80 -14.03 8.76
N GLY A 130 4.63 -13.48 9.08
CA GLY A 130 3.49 -14.24 9.59
C GLY A 130 3.67 -14.69 11.03
N ASP A 131 4.47 -13.99 11.82
CA ASP A 131 4.58 -14.26 13.25
C ASP A 131 3.25 -13.94 13.93
N TRP A 132 2.65 -12.80 13.64
CA TRP A 132 1.40 -12.31 14.24
C TRP A 132 0.38 -11.88 13.19
N GLY A 133 -0.84 -11.55 13.62
CA GLY A 133 -1.98 -11.37 12.73
C GLY A 133 -2.05 -10.04 12.00
N GLY A 134 -1.40 -8.97 12.49
CA GLY A 134 -1.51 -7.64 11.87
C GLY A 134 -2.62 -6.78 12.47
N ILE A 135 -3.01 -5.75 11.73
CA ILE A 135 -4.03 -4.77 12.13
C ILE A 135 -5.21 -4.86 11.16
N ILE A 136 -6.42 -4.92 11.69
CA ILE A 136 -7.66 -4.88 10.91
C ILE A 136 -8.49 -3.68 11.35
N ILE A 137 -8.95 -2.87 10.40
CA ILE A 137 -9.81 -1.72 10.65
C ILE A 137 -11.10 -1.88 9.85
N TYR A 138 -12.21 -1.99 10.56
CA TYR A 138 -13.55 -2.06 9.98
C TYR A 138 -14.23 -0.69 10.02
N GLY A 139 -14.79 -0.26 8.89
CA GLY A 139 -15.49 1.00 8.73
C GLY A 139 -16.93 0.85 8.23
N ASP A 140 -17.55 2.00 7.96
CA ASP A 140 -18.96 2.14 7.53
C ASP A 140 -19.09 2.68 6.10
N ALA A 141 -17.99 2.76 5.35
CA ALA A 141 -17.99 3.20 3.96
C ALA A 141 -18.47 2.08 3.02
N PRO A 142 -18.93 2.43 1.80
CA PRO A 142 -19.52 1.47 0.88
C PRO A 142 -18.60 0.32 0.46
N VAL A 143 -19.22 -0.84 0.29
CA VAL A 143 -18.70 -2.04 -0.38
C VAL A 143 -19.66 -2.42 -1.50
N ASN A 144 -19.20 -3.17 -2.50
CA ASN A 144 -20.00 -3.51 -3.68
C ASN A 144 -20.70 -4.88 -3.62
N ARG A 145 -20.96 -5.39 -2.41
CA ARG A 145 -21.75 -6.60 -2.19
C ARG A 145 -23.24 -6.30 -2.05
N TYR A 146 -24.08 -7.29 -2.36
CA TYR A 146 -25.51 -7.24 -2.05
C TYR A 146 -25.74 -6.93 -0.56
N GLY A 147 -26.67 -6.01 -0.28
CA GLY A 147 -26.92 -5.52 1.08
C GLY A 147 -25.91 -4.50 1.61
N GLY A 148 -24.73 -4.38 0.99
CA GLY A 148 -23.73 -3.36 1.35
C GLY A 148 -23.03 -3.57 2.70
N ILE A 149 -23.16 -4.76 3.29
CA ILE A 149 -22.50 -5.16 4.54
C ILE A 149 -21.80 -6.49 4.30
N VAL A 150 -20.58 -6.64 4.83
CA VAL A 150 -19.76 -7.84 4.68
C VAL A 150 -19.40 -8.37 6.06
N SER A 151 -19.45 -9.70 6.20
CA SER A 151 -18.84 -10.44 7.30
C SER A 151 -17.42 -10.82 6.89
N SER A 152 -16.44 -10.32 7.61
CA SER A 152 -15.03 -10.50 7.30
C SER A 152 -14.59 -11.95 7.42
N ILE A 153 -13.81 -12.42 6.45
CA ILE A 153 -13.16 -13.73 6.49
C ILE A 153 -11.91 -13.74 7.41
N TYR A 154 -11.39 -12.55 7.74
CA TYR A 154 -10.18 -12.37 8.55
C TYR A 154 -10.44 -12.42 10.06
N ASP A 155 -11.70 -12.31 10.49
CA ASP A 155 -12.09 -12.38 11.89
C ASP A 155 -13.27 -13.35 12.08
N PRO A 156 -13.07 -14.48 12.78
CA PRO A 156 -14.12 -15.48 12.97
C PRO A 156 -15.18 -15.04 13.99
N ASN A 157 -15.03 -13.90 14.67
CA ASN A 157 -15.98 -13.45 15.68
C ASN A 157 -17.18 -12.70 15.06
N PRO A 158 -18.38 -13.32 14.98
CA PRO A 158 -19.54 -12.73 14.32
C PRO A 158 -20.09 -11.48 15.01
N LYS A 159 -19.67 -11.21 16.26
CA LYS A 159 -20.04 -10.00 16.99
C LYS A 159 -19.34 -8.76 16.45
N TYR A 160 -18.15 -8.92 15.87
CA TYR A 160 -17.21 -7.81 15.59
C TYR A 160 -16.72 -7.73 14.15
N ASN A 161 -16.96 -8.77 13.36
CA ASN A 161 -16.40 -8.92 12.02
C ASN A 161 -17.21 -8.25 10.90
N LEU A 162 -18.23 -7.47 11.21
CA LEU A 162 -19.06 -6.78 10.23
C LEU A 162 -18.48 -5.42 9.85
N PHE A 163 -18.43 -5.14 8.55
CA PHE A 163 -18.02 -3.85 7.99
C PHE A 163 -18.83 -3.50 6.73
N GLY A 164 -18.61 -2.30 6.19
CA GLY A 164 -19.36 -1.78 5.06
C GLY A 164 -20.57 -0.95 5.52
N GLY A 165 -21.16 -0.19 4.61
CA GLY A 165 -22.29 0.67 4.91
C GLY A 165 -22.55 1.65 3.77
N ASN A 166 -23.08 2.83 4.10
CA ASN A 166 -23.38 3.88 3.11
C ASN A 166 -22.60 5.18 3.37
N ASN A 167 -21.76 5.22 4.41
CA ASN A 167 -21.12 6.45 4.86
C ASN A 167 -19.69 6.57 4.32
N GLU A 168 -19.55 7.12 3.12
CA GLU A 168 -18.24 7.44 2.52
C GLU A 168 -17.40 8.37 3.39
N ASN A 169 -18.01 9.15 4.27
CA ASN A 169 -17.33 10.10 5.15
C ASN A 169 -17.11 9.54 6.56
N SER A 170 -17.21 8.22 6.75
CA SER A 170 -16.89 7.57 8.02
C SER A 170 -15.42 7.77 8.39
N ASP A 171 -15.15 7.76 9.69
CA ASP A 171 -13.85 8.05 10.29
C ASP A 171 -13.46 6.90 11.23
N SER A 172 -12.49 6.10 10.82
CA SER A 172 -11.91 5.02 11.62
C SER A 172 -10.64 5.45 12.37
N GLY A 173 -10.27 6.73 12.27
CA GLY A 173 -9.15 7.34 12.99
C GLY A 173 -7.92 7.63 12.11
N ILE A 174 -6.72 7.50 12.69
CA ILE A 174 -5.46 7.89 12.07
C ILE A 174 -4.34 6.89 12.35
N LEU A 175 -3.60 6.55 11.29
CA LEU A 175 -2.27 5.95 11.33
C LEU A 175 -1.29 6.95 10.71
N LYS A 176 -0.36 7.46 11.52
CA LYS A 176 0.68 8.39 11.07
C LYS A 176 2.03 8.10 11.71
N TYR A 177 3.08 8.01 10.90
CA TYR A 177 4.42 7.56 11.34
C TYR A 177 4.34 6.22 12.08
N VAL A 178 3.80 5.22 11.37
CA VAL A 178 3.56 3.87 11.89
C VAL A 178 4.39 2.86 11.10
N ARG A 179 5.00 1.90 11.80
CA ARG A 179 5.64 0.73 11.21
C ARG A 179 4.87 -0.54 11.58
N ILE A 180 4.59 -1.39 10.61
CA ILE A 180 3.93 -2.69 10.77
C ILE A 180 4.87 -3.75 10.21
N GLU A 181 5.42 -4.59 11.07
CA GLU A 181 6.51 -5.52 10.73
C GLU A 181 6.08 -6.97 11.00
N PHE A 182 6.40 -7.91 10.11
CA PHE A 182 6.29 -9.38 10.34
C PHE A 182 4.88 -9.94 10.56
N ALA A 183 3.85 -9.21 10.15
CA ALA A 183 2.46 -9.63 10.22
C ALA A 183 2.13 -10.71 9.17
N GLY A 184 0.86 -11.09 9.10
CA GLY A 184 0.29 -11.96 8.09
C GLY A 184 0.19 -13.44 8.47
N LYS A 185 -0.30 -13.71 9.68
CA LYS A 185 -0.45 -15.08 10.17
C LYS A 185 -1.44 -15.87 9.30
N LYS A 186 -1.09 -17.11 8.97
CA LYS A 186 -2.01 -18.09 8.39
C LYS A 186 -3.04 -18.55 9.44
N LEU A 187 -4.33 -18.32 9.18
CA LEU A 187 -5.42 -18.76 10.06
C LEU A 187 -5.82 -20.21 9.80
N ASN A 188 -5.97 -20.55 8.52
CA ASN A 188 -6.38 -21.88 8.07
C ASN A 188 -5.85 -22.12 6.64
N GLU A 189 -6.23 -23.23 6.00
CA GLU A 189 -5.74 -23.57 4.65
C GLU A 189 -6.08 -22.53 3.57
N LYS A 190 -7.16 -21.77 3.74
CA LYS A 190 -7.73 -20.85 2.76
C LYS A 190 -7.58 -19.38 3.12
N THR A 191 -7.24 -19.06 4.36
CA THR A 191 -7.21 -17.67 4.85
C THR A 191 -5.91 -17.39 5.57
N MET A 192 -5.24 -16.35 5.10
CA MET A 192 -4.14 -15.70 5.77
C MET A 192 -4.59 -14.29 6.16
N LEU A 193 -3.96 -13.74 7.20
CA LEU A 193 -4.09 -12.35 7.57
C LEU A 193 -3.03 -11.52 6.84
N ASN A 194 -3.16 -10.19 6.89
CA ASN A 194 -2.31 -9.24 6.16
C ASN A 194 -1.49 -8.36 7.12
N GLY A 195 -0.65 -7.48 6.56
CA GLY A 195 -0.01 -6.42 7.32
C GLY A 195 -1.04 -5.47 7.94
N LEU A 196 -1.79 -4.81 7.07
CA LEU A 196 -2.89 -3.92 7.41
C LEU A 196 -4.09 -4.26 6.53
N THR A 197 -5.24 -4.53 7.14
CA THR A 197 -6.51 -4.74 6.43
C THR A 197 -7.45 -3.58 6.68
N LEU A 198 -7.96 -2.97 5.61
CA LEU A 198 -8.90 -1.85 5.65
C LEU A 198 -10.24 -2.30 5.02
N GLY A 199 -11.21 -2.64 5.85
CA GLY A 199 -12.54 -3.06 5.40
C GLY A 199 -13.54 -1.92 5.45
N GLY A 200 -13.98 -1.40 4.30
CA GLY A 200 -15.02 -0.37 4.23
C GLY A 200 -14.66 0.94 4.94
N VAL A 201 -13.40 1.39 4.84
CA VAL A 201 -12.91 2.61 5.49
C VAL A 201 -13.31 3.87 4.69
N GLY A 202 -13.69 4.95 5.40
CA GLY A 202 -14.17 6.20 4.80
C GLY A 202 -13.15 7.33 4.74
N LYS A 203 -13.49 8.39 3.99
CA LYS A 203 -12.64 9.52 3.57
C LYS A 203 -12.03 10.33 4.70
N LYS A 204 -12.61 10.26 5.90
CA LYS A 204 -12.09 11.00 7.06
C LYS A 204 -10.97 10.26 7.78
N THR A 205 -10.81 8.96 7.50
CA THR A 205 -9.72 8.15 8.02
C THR A 205 -8.41 8.56 7.36
N LYS A 206 -7.35 8.70 8.14
CA LYS A 206 -6.05 9.16 7.65
C LYS A 206 -5.00 8.06 7.74
N ILE A 207 -4.41 7.71 6.61
CA ILE A 207 -3.31 6.75 6.51
C ILE A 207 -2.15 7.47 5.82
N GLU A 208 -1.20 7.95 6.62
CA GLU A 208 -0.08 8.79 6.16
C GLU A 208 1.23 8.28 6.76
N TYR A 209 2.35 8.24 6.01
CA TYR A 209 3.65 7.82 6.59
C TYR A 209 3.56 6.48 7.33
N VAL A 210 3.06 5.45 6.64
CA VAL A 210 3.00 4.08 7.15
C VAL A 210 3.96 3.20 6.35
N GLN A 211 4.76 2.43 7.07
CA GLN A 211 5.61 1.41 6.48
C GLN A 211 5.11 0.04 6.89
N ILE A 212 4.87 -0.82 5.91
CA ILE A 212 4.50 -2.22 6.10
C ILE A 212 5.65 -3.07 5.56
N SER A 213 6.12 -4.02 6.36
CA SER A 213 7.34 -4.75 6.03
C SER A 213 7.29 -6.21 6.42
N MET A 214 7.73 -7.06 5.50
CA MET A 214 7.87 -8.49 5.72
C MET A 214 6.58 -9.15 6.22
N ALA A 215 5.41 -8.70 5.75
CA ALA A 215 4.17 -9.46 5.88
C ALA A 215 4.31 -10.80 5.11
N LYS A 216 3.66 -11.85 5.60
CA LYS A 216 3.67 -13.17 4.94
C LYS A 216 2.61 -13.31 3.85
N ASP A 217 1.58 -12.49 3.94
CA ASP A 217 0.55 -12.31 2.92
C ASP A 217 0.70 -10.88 2.40
N ASP A 218 -0.40 -10.22 2.07
CA ASP A 218 -0.37 -8.86 1.55
C ASP A 218 0.17 -7.86 2.57
N GLY A 219 0.85 -6.84 2.05
CA GLY A 219 1.20 -5.66 2.83
C GLY A 219 -0.05 -4.94 3.31
N LEU A 220 -0.82 -4.43 2.36
CA LEU A 220 -2.04 -3.69 2.61
C LEU A 220 -3.18 -4.32 1.81
N GLU A 221 -4.16 -4.84 2.53
CA GLU A 221 -5.38 -5.41 1.95
C GLU A 221 -6.55 -4.42 2.11
N ILE A 222 -7.22 -4.08 1.01
CA ILE A 222 -8.27 -3.06 0.96
C ILE A 222 -9.55 -3.66 0.43
N VAL A 223 -10.52 -3.83 1.33
CA VAL A 223 -11.80 -4.47 1.02
C VAL A 223 -12.91 -3.42 1.03
N GLY A 224 -13.17 -2.85 -0.14
CA GLY A 224 -14.09 -1.73 -0.33
C GLY A 224 -13.65 -0.43 0.35
N GLY A 225 -14.60 0.48 0.55
CA GLY A 225 -14.35 1.80 1.15
C GLY A 225 -13.94 2.88 0.15
N VAL A 226 -13.84 4.10 0.66
CA VAL A 226 -13.46 5.29 -0.12
C VAL A 226 -12.56 6.18 0.71
N PHE A 227 -11.27 6.27 0.37
CA PHE A 227 -10.28 7.00 1.17
C PHE A 227 -9.03 7.33 0.35
N ASP A 228 -8.18 8.20 0.87
CA ASP A 228 -6.90 8.54 0.25
C ASP A 228 -5.75 8.13 1.18
N ILE A 229 -4.63 7.77 0.57
CA ILE A 229 -3.44 7.27 1.24
C ILE A 229 -2.23 8.04 0.71
N ASN A 230 -1.31 8.43 1.60
CA ASN A 230 -0.15 9.21 1.22
C ASN A 230 1.13 8.75 1.96
N ASN A 231 2.27 8.75 1.28
CA ASN A 231 3.57 8.39 1.86
C ASN A 231 3.59 6.99 2.49
N ILE A 232 3.18 5.97 1.74
CA ILE A 232 3.26 4.57 2.18
C ILE A 232 4.48 3.88 1.61
N ILE A 233 5.06 3.00 2.43
CA ILE A 233 6.16 2.12 2.04
C ILE A 233 5.71 0.68 2.23
N SER A 234 5.59 -0.06 1.13
CA SER A 234 5.56 -1.52 1.16
C SER A 234 6.99 -2.04 0.95
N PHE A 235 7.47 -2.90 1.83
CA PHE A 235 8.85 -3.38 1.81
C PHE A 235 8.94 -4.88 2.08
N GLN A 236 9.26 -5.63 1.02
CA GLN A 236 9.52 -7.09 1.08
C GLN A 236 8.38 -7.89 1.72
N ASN A 237 7.13 -7.57 1.38
CA ASN A 237 6.00 -8.46 1.70
C ASN A 237 6.03 -9.68 0.77
N ALA A 238 5.60 -10.82 1.28
CA ALA A 238 5.75 -12.08 0.58
C ALA A 238 4.69 -12.27 -0.50
N ASP A 239 3.46 -11.79 -0.32
CA ASP A 239 2.47 -11.74 -1.40
C ASP A 239 2.36 -10.33 -1.99
N ASP A 240 1.16 -9.79 -2.21
CA ASP A 240 0.99 -8.51 -2.89
C ASP A 240 1.37 -7.33 -1.97
N ASP A 241 1.92 -6.27 -2.56
CA ASP A 241 2.21 -5.06 -1.77
C ASP A 241 0.91 -4.33 -1.39
N PHE A 242 -0.05 -4.30 -2.32
CA PHE A 242 -1.36 -3.69 -2.16
C PHE A 242 -2.43 -4.51 -2.91
N ASP A 243 -3.39 -5.10 -2.18
CA ASP A 243 -4.56 -5.77 -2.76
C ASP A 243 -5.81 -4.88 -2.57
N PHE A 244 -6.66 -4.85 -3.59
CA PHE A 244 -7.88 -4.05 -3.66
C PHE A 244 -9.04 -4.92 -4.15
N SER A 245 -10.08 -5.00 -3.32
CA SER A 245 -11.28 -5.76 -3.63
C SER A 245 -12.56 -4.98 -3.29
N MET A 246 -13.71 -5.57 -3.66
CA MET A 246 -15.05 -5.18 -3.21
C MET A 246 -15.44 -3.70 -3.42
N GLY A 247 -15.00 -3.10 -4.52
CA GLY A 247 -15.39 -1.75 -4.92
C GLY A 247 -14.58 -0.64 -4.27
N ALA A 248 -13.38 -0.95 -3.78
CA ALA A 248 -12.48 0.02 -3.18
C ALA A 248 -12.21 1.18 -4.14
N THR A 249 -12.41 2.42 -3.67
CA THR A 249 -12.11 3.63 -4.44
C THR A 249 -11.11 4.48 -3.70
N CYS A 250 -9.86 4.54 -4.16
CA CYS A 250 -8.82 5.27 -3.43
C CYS A 250 -7.82 5.99 -4.33
N SER A 251 -7.14 6.98 -3.75
CA SER A 251 -5.93 7.56 -4.32
C SER A 251 -4.71 7.25 -3.45
N ILE A 252 -3.63 6.80 -4.06
CA ILE A 252 -2.33 6.59 -3.42
C ILE A 252 -1.34 7.60 -3.99
N SER A 253 -0.72 8.39 -3.09
CA SER A 253 0.17 9.49 -3.45
C SER A 253 1.55 9.39 -2.79
N ASN A 254 2.60 9.73 -3.55
CA ASN A 254 3.98 9.82 -3.05
C ASN A 254 4.42 8.57 -2.26
N SER A 255 4.11 7.38 -2.77
CA SER A 255 4.29 6.09 -2.09
C SER A 255 5.22 5.16 -2.87
N ILE A 256 5.71 4.12 -2.23
CA ILE A 256 6.63 3.16 -2.85
C ILE A 256 6.32 1.71 -2.46
N ALA A 257 6.50 0.81 -3.43
CA ALA A 257 6.66 -0.62 -3.19
C ALA A 257 8.06 -1.07 -3.59
N ILE A 258 8.77 -1.71 -2.66
CA ILE A 258 10.11 -2.23 -2.84
C ILE A 258 10.05 -3.75 -2.71
N ARG A 259 9.94 -4.43 -3.85
CA ARG A 259 9.90 -5.88 -3.91
C ARG A 259 11.28 -6.49 -3.93
N ASN A 260 11.38 -7.69 -3.37
CA ASN A 260 12.50 -8.58 -3.55
C ASN A 260 11.96 -9.89 -4.16
N PRO A 261 12.40 -10.28 -5.38
CA PRO A 261 11.90 -11.48 -6.05
C PRO A 261 12.13 -12.78 -5.27
N TYR A 262 13.08 -12.81 -4.34
CA TYR A 262 13.36 -13.98 -3.49
C TYR A 262 12.50 -14.02 -2.22
N ILE A 263 11.67 -13.00 -2.01
CA ILE A 263 10.68 -12.90 -0.93
C ILE A 263 9.32 -12.82 -1.62
N SER A 264 8.92 -13.93 -2.22
CA SER A 264 7.62 -14.14 -2.82
C SER A 264 7.03 -15.44 -2.30
N ASP A 265 5.72 -15.54 -2.25
CA ASP A 265 5.03 -16.80 -2.00
C ASP A 265 4.73 -17.54 -3.32
N ASN A 266 3.82 -18.51 -3.29
CA ASN A 266 3.51 -19.35 -4.45
C ASN A 266 2.21 -18.97 -5.17
N THR A 267 1.54 -17.87 -4.78
CA THR A 267 0.24 -17.42 -5.32
C THR A 267 0.38 -16.41 -6.45
N ARG A 268 1.63 -16.05 -6.83
CA ARG A 268 2.00 -15.09 -7.88
C ARG A 268 1.97 -13.64 -7.41
N SER A 269 2.91 -13.31 -6.54
CA SER A 269 3.03 -12.00 -5.91
C SER A 269 3.42 -10.85 -6.85
N ARG A 270 2.78 -9.69 -6.66
CA ARG A 270 2.78 -8.48 -7.49
C ARG A 270 2.90 -7.23 -6.61
N VAL A 271 2.96 -6.06 -7.23
CA VAL A 271 2.83 -4.81 -6.47
C VAL A 271 1.38 -4.46 -6.20
N MET A 272 0.49 -4.67 -7.18
CA MET A 272 -0.93 -4.42 -7.00
C MET A 272 -1.77 -5.53 -7.62
N GLU A 273 -2.75 -6.03 -6.88
CA GLU A 273 -3.87 -6.82 -7.41
C GLU A 273 -5.14 -5.97 -7.28
N ILE A 274 -5.84 -5.75 -8.41
CA ILE A 274 -6.98 -4.83 -8.46
C ILE A 274 -8.20 -5.57 -8.98
N ASP A 275 -9.05 -5.94 -8.05
CA ASP A 275 -10.21 -6.80 -8.27
C ASP A 275 -11.49 -6.07 -7.86
N THR A 276 -12.52 -6.15 -8.69
CA THR A 276 -13.81 -5.57 -8.32
C THR A 276 -14.58 -6.51 -7.42
N TYR A 277 -14.40 -7.81 -7.58
CA TYR A 277 -15.07 -8.83 -6.78
C TYR A 277 -14.20 -10.08 -6.70
N ASP A 278 -14.29 -10.77 -5.56
CA ASP A 278 -13.72 -12.11 -5.38
C ASP A 278 -14.54 -13.16 -6.12
N LYS A 279 -15.87 -12.98 -6.12
CA LYS A 279 -16.84 -13.90 -6.73
C LYS A 279 -17.98 -13.12 -7.37
N LEU A 280 -18.25 -13.43 -8.63
CA LEU A 280 -19.26 -12.72 -9.43
C LEU A 280 -20.66 -12.83 -8.81
N GLU A 281 -21.01 -13.96 -8.21
CA GLU A 281 -22.32 -14.17 -7.57
C GLU A 281 -22.57 -13.27 -6.36
N ASN A 282 -21.52 -12.75 -5.73
CA ASN A 282 -21.61 -11.87 -4.55
C ASN A 282 -21.62 -10.38 -4.92
N PHE A 283 -21.27 -10.06 -6.16
CA PHE A 283 -21.14 -8.70 -6.67
C PHE A 283 -22.50 -8.10 -7.02
N ASP A 284 -22.78 -6.91 -6.49
CA ASP A 284 -23.93 -6.09 -6.89
C ASP A 284 -23.47 -5.11 -7.99
N PRO A 285 -23.82 -5.36 -9.27
CA PRO A 285 -23.33 -4.56 -10.40
C PRO A 285 -23.88 -3.13 -10.42
N THR A 286 -24.85 -2.79 -9.56
CA THR A 286 -25.36 -1.42 -9.43
C THR A 286 -24.49 -0.55 -8.53
N ARG A 287 -23.55 -1.16 -7.80
CA ARG A 287 -22.63 -0.48 -6.89
C ARG A 287 -21.32 -0.11 -7.58
N LYS A 288 -20.53 0.70 -6.88
CA LYS A 288 -19.23 1.16 -7.39
C LYS A 288 -18.28 -0.01 -7.62
N LYS A 289 -17.52 0.08 -8.70
CA LYS A 289 -16.44 -0.84 -9.05
C LYS A 289 -15.13 -0.41 -8.38
N THR A 290 -14.12 -1.28 -8.38
CA THR A 290 -12.82 -0.93 -7.80
C THR A 290 -12.09 0.06 -8.72
N VAL A 291 -11.67 1.20 -8.17
CA VAL A 291 -10.96 2.27 -8.89
C VAL A 291 -9.78 2.76 -8.06
N VAL A 292 -8.56 2.55 -8.58
CA VAL A 292 -7.32 2.94 -7.90
C VAL A 292 -6.62 4.06 -8.68
N LYS A 293 -6.32 5.16 -7.99
CA LYS A 293 -5.61 6.30 -8.59
C LYS A 293 -4.21 6.44 -7.99
N LEU A 294 -3.18 6.35 -8.82
CA LEU A 294 -1.78 6.43 -8.41
C LEU A 294 -1.17 7.74 -8.88
N ASN A 295 -0.62 8.51 -7.94
CA ASN A 295 0.08 9.74 -8.23
C ASN A 295 1.47 9.70 -7.59
N ASN A 296 2.53 9.84 -8.39
CA ASN A 296 3.89 9.86 -7.85
C ASN A 296 4.26 8.59 -7.06
N VAL A 297 3.75 7.43 -7.50
CA VAL A 297 4.07 6.13 -6.91
C VAL A 297 5.29 5.52 -7.58
N THR A 298 6.19 4.94 -6.80
CA THR A 298 7.35 4.18 -7.30
C THR A 298 7.15 2.69 -7.04
N MET A 299 7.34 1.85 -8.04
CA MET A 299 7.27 0.40 -7.94
C MET A 299 8.59 -0.14 -8.42
N VAL A 300 9.29 -0.91 -7.58
CA VAL A 300 10.62 -1.39 -7.93
C VAL A 300 10.82 -2.84 -7.49
N SER A 301 11.19 -3.69 -8.45
CA SER A 301 11.90 -4.92 -8.15
C SER A 301 13.38 -4.57 -7.95
N ASN A 302 13.86 -4.67 -6.70
CA ASN A 302 15.17 -4.13 -6.32
C ASN A 302 16.33 -5.12 -6.44
N GLU A 303 16.12 -6.28 -7.08
CA GLU A 303 17.13 -7.31 -7.36
C GLU A 303 16.98 -7.81 -8.80
N ASP A 304 18.01 -8.46 -9.32
CA ASP A 304 18.04 -8.95 -10.70
C ASP A 304 17.03 -10.10 -10.94
N ASN A 305 16.33 -10.03 -12.08
CA ASN A 305 15.27 -10.96 -12.47
C ASN A 305 15.77 -12.14 -13.35
N ALA A 306 16.82 -12.84 -12.93
CA ALA A 306 17.40 -13.91 -13.75
C ALA A 306 16.63 -15.24 -13.69
N MET A 307 15.77 -15.44 -12.68
CA MET A 307 15.12 -16.73 -12.41
C MET A 307 13.62 -16.77 -12.77
N GLY A 308 13.09 -15.73 -13.43
CA GLY A 308 11.68 -15.67 -13.82
C GLY A 308 10.69 -15.54 -12.65
N LEU A 309 11.19 -15.14 -11.47
CA LEU A 309 10.40 -14.92 -10.26
C LEU A 309 9.60 -13.63 -10.31
N VAL A 310 10.08 -12.60 -11.04
CA VAL A 310 9.33 -11.35 -11.19
C VAL A 310 8.29 -11.50 -12.29
N LYS A 311 7.05 -11.13 -11.98
CA LYS A 311 5.90 -11.12 -12.90
C LYS A 311 5.52 -9.68 -13.28
N GLU A 312 4.25 -9.40 -13.51
CA GLU A 312 3.70 -8.06 -13.68
C GLU A 312 3.86 -7.20 -12.42
N ALA A 313 3.84 -5.88 -12.58
CA ALA A 313 3.71 -4.97 -11.45
C ALA A 313 2.25 -4.92 -10.95
N ILE A 314 1.29 -4.81 -11.86
CA ILE A 314 -0.12 -4.55 -11.55
C ILE A 314 -1.00 -5.58 -12.28
N SER A 315 -1.80 -6.35 -11.54
CA SER A 315 -2.91 -7.12 -12.08
C SER A 315 -4.18 -6.28 -12.07
N VAL A 316 -4.91 -6.26 -13.19
CA VAL A 316 -6.20 -5.57 -13.32
C VAL A 316 -7.22 -6.53 -13.88
N LYS A 317 -8.13 -7.00 -13.03
CA LYS A 317 -9.19 -7.94 -13.40
C LYS A 317 -10.40 -7.24 -14.01
N THR A 318 -11.34 -8.06 -14.47
CA THR A 318 -12.67 -7.63 -14.93
C THR A 318 -13.29 -6.57 -14.04
N ASP A 319 -13.81 -5.53 -14.69
CA ASP A 319 -14.51 -4.42 -14.05
C ASP A 319 -13.69 -3.57 -13.07
N SER A 320 -12.38 -3.80 -12.96
CA SER A 320 -11.45 -2.97 -12.20
C SER A 320 -10.82 -1.87 -13.04
N PHE A 321 -10.44 -0.76 -12.42
CA PHE A 321 -9.85 0.40 -13.11
C PHE A 321 -8.64 0.96 -12.37
N VAL A 322 -7.63 1.37 -13.12
CA VAL A 322 -6.44 2.04 -12.59
C VAL A 322 -6.09 3.29 -13.39
N GLU A 323 -5.82 4.38 -12.67
CA GLU A 323 -5.31 5.63 -13.24
C GLU A 323 -3.92 5.93 -12.67
N ILE A 324 -2.92 6.02 -13.54
CA ILE A 324 -1.51 6.21 -13.18
C ILE A 324 -1.01 7.54 -13.73
N ASN A 325 -0.47 8.36 -12.85
CA ASN A 325 0.08 9.67 -13.20
C ASN A 325 1.42 9.89 -12.50
N LYS A 326 2.44 10.31 -13.25
CA LYS A 326 3.78 10.62 -12.73
C LYS A 326 4.40 9.48 -11.92
N CYS A 327 4.13 8.23 -12.27
CA CYS A 327 4.68 7.08 -11.54
C CYS A 327 5.98 6.57 -12.17
N VAL A 328 6.73 5.79 -11.40
CA VAL A 328 7.94 5.08 -11.84
C VAL A 328 7.72 3.59 -11.61
N ILE A 329 7.84 2.77 -12.63
CA ILE A 329 7.69 1.31 -12.53
C ILE A 329 8.96 0.67 -13.09
N SER A 330 9.69 -0.07 -12.26
CA SER A 330 11.04 -0.55 -12.57
C SER A 330 11.23 -2.04 -12.30
N GLY A 331 11.61 -2.79 -13.34
CA GLY A 331 12.18 -4.15 -13.22
C GLY A 331 11.18 -5.30 -13.22
N PHE A 332 10.04 -5.18 -13.91
CA PHE A 332 8.98 -6.21 -13.95
C PHE A 332 8.91 -6.95 -15.29
N ALA A 333 8.33 -8.15 -15.33
CA ALA A 333 8.10 -8.86 -16.60
C ALA A 333 7.09 -8.11 -17.48
N SER A 334 6.08 -7.50 -16.88
CA SER A 334 5.19 -6.55 -17.55
C SER A 334 4.75 -5.43 -16.60
N VAL A 335 4.20 -4.34 -17.13
CA VAL A 335 3.58 -3.31 -16.26
C VAL A 335 2.23 -3.79 -15.76
N PHE A 336 1.38 -4.26 -16.69
CA PHE A 336 0.02 -4.72 -16.42
C PHE A 336 -0.16 -6.18 -16.82
N ALA A 337 -0.90 -6.94 -16.01
CA ALA A 337 -1.60 -8.16 -16.44
C ALA A 337 -3.11 -7.90 -16.46
N MET A 338 -3.80 -8.39 -17.50
CA MET A 338 -5.25 -8.28 -17.67
C MET A 338 -5.88 -9.63 -18.02
N ASP A 339 -7.19 -9.79 -17.80
CA ASP A 339 -7.92 -10.96 -18.29
C ASP A 339 -7.87 -11.04 -19.83
N ASP A 340 -7.86 -12.26 -20.37
CA ASP A 340 -7.68 -12.54 -21.80
C ASP A 340 -8.63 -11.74 -22.71
N LYS A 341 -9.89 -11.57 -22.30
CA LYS A 341 -10.90 -10.81 -23.04
C LYS A 341 -10.59 -9.32 -23.21
N TYR A 342 -9.61 -8.79 -22.46
CA TYR A 342 -9.18 -7.39 -22.54
C TYR A 342 -7.82 -7.18 -23.23
N LEU A 343 -7.21 -8.23 -23.81
CA LEU A 343 -5.90 -8.13 -24.47
C LEU A 343 -5.91 -7.41 -25.83
N GLU A 344 -7.07 -6.93 -26.27
CA GLU A 344 -7.23 -6.15 -27.50
C GLU A 344 -7.32 -4.65 -27.21
N ARG A 345 -6.82 -3.82 -28.12
CA ARG A 345 -6.65 -2.38 -27.91
C ARG A 345 -7.94 -1.63 -27.55
N GLU A 346 -9.09 -2.02 -28.10
CA GLU A 346 -10.39 -1.39 -27.82
C GLU A 346 -10.81 -1.55 -26.34
N ASN A 347 -10.18 -2.48 -25.63
CA ASN A 347 -10.51 -2.92 -24.30
C ASN A 347 -9.59 -2.36 -23.20
N TYR A 348 -8.58 -1.54 -23.53
CA TYR A 348 -7.71 -0.88 -22.55
C TYR A 348 -8.39 0.27 -21.77
N LYS A 349 -9.73 0.36 -21.77
CA LYS A 349 -10.50 1.40 -21.08
C LYS A 349 -10.38 1.32 -19.56
N GLN A 350 -9.97 0.17 -19.04
CA GLN A 350 -9.65 -0.04 -17.62
C GLN A 350 -8.35 0.65 -17.18
N LEU A 351 -7.49 0.98 -18.15
CA LEU A 351 -6.16 1.50 -17.89
C LEU A 351 -6.05 2.95 -18.35
N LYS A 352 -5.53 3.80 -17.46
CA LYS A 352 -5.04 5.13 -17.83
C LYS A 352 -3.65 5.30 -17.26
N ILE A 353 -2.69 5.67 -18.10
CA ILE A 353 -1.31 5.92 -17.68
C ILE A 353 -0.74 7.11 -18.44
N VAL A 354 -0.27 8.12 -17.68
CA VAL A 354 0.27 9.36 -18.21
C VAL A 354 1.49 9.83 -17.42
N ASN A 355 2.36 10.60 -18.07
CA ASN A 355 3.54 11.24 -17.50
C ASN A 355 4.46 10.29 -16.72
N SER A 356 4.48 8.99 -17.02
CA SER A 356 5.13 7.96 -16.19
C SER A 356 6.38 7.37 -16.85
N ILE A 357 7.30 6.85 -16.03
CA ILE A 357 8.52 6.17 -16.46
C ILE A 357 8.36 4.67 -16.25
N ILE A 358 8.55 3.91 -17.32
CA ILE A 358 8.67 2.45 -17.28
C ILE A 358 10.14 2.11 -17.53
N ASN A 359 10.79 1.50 -16.55
CA ASN A 359 12.20 1.18 -16.59
C ASN A 359 12.40 -0.34 -16.49
N ASN A 360 13.22 -0.93 -17.35
CA ASN A 360 13.54 -2.36 -17.27
C ASN A 360 12.33 -3.32 -17.21
N CYS A 361 11.14 -2.88 -17.66
CA CYS A 361 10.04 -3.81 -17.89
C CYS A 361 10.20 -4.49 -19.25
N THR A 362 9.86 -5.78 -19.36
CA THR A 362 9.95 -6.51 -20.63
C THR A 362 8.77 -6.15 -21.55
N GLU A 363 7.56 -6.14 -21.00
CA GLU A 363 6.34 -5.75 -21.71
C GLU A 363 5.56 -4.65 -20.97
N ILE A 364 4.59 -4.02 -21.63
CA ILE A 364 3.66 -3.07 -21.00
C ILE A 364 2.40 -3.80 -20.52
N ILE A 365 1.71 -4.53 -21.38
CA ILE A 365 0.46 -5.23 -21.09
C ILE A 365 0.60 -6.69 -21.49
N THR A 366 0.27 -7.60 -20.58
CA THR A 366 0.17 -9.03 -20.84
C THR A 366 -1.13 -9.59 -20.25
N ASN A 367 -1.40 -10.88 -20.43
CA ASN A 367 -2.19 -11.63 -19.47
C ASN A 367 -1.30 -12.23 -18.37
N GLU A 368 -1.90 -13.02 -17.48
CA GLU A 368 -1.18 -13.72 -16.42
C GLU A 368 -0.24 -14.81 -16.96
N ASN A 369 -0.47 -15.33 -18.16
CA ASN A 369 0.46 -16.23 -18.84
C ASN A 369 1.62 -15.49 -19.53
N LEU A 370 1.75 -14.17 -19.30
CA LEU A 370 2.73 -13.29 -19.94
C LEU A 370 2.62 -13.25 -21.47
N VAL A 371 1.45 -13.58 -22.01
CA VAL A 371 1.13 -13.41 -23.44
C VAL A 371 0.94 -11.93 -23.68
N LYS A 372 1.72 -11.40 -24.62
CA LYS A 372 1.76 -10.00 -25.01
C LYS A 372 0.42 -9.55 -25.61
N ALA A 373 -0.13 -8.44 -25.12
CA ALA A 373 -1.32 -7.82 -25.72
C ALA A 373 -0.98 -7.08 -27.03
N GLU A 374 -1.89 -7.10 -28.01
CA GLU A 374 -1.69 -6.51 -29.34
C GLU A 374 -1.83 -4.98 -29.32
N GLY A 375 -0.91 -4.25 -29.96
CA GLY A 375 -0.99 -2.79 -30.05
C GLY A 375 -0.69 -2.02 -28.76
N GLN A 376 -0.28 -2.72 -27.69
CA GLN A 376 0.05 -2.12 -26.39
C GLN A 376 1.12 -1.02 -26.45
N THR A 377 2.14 -1.17 -27.33
CA THR A 377 3.27 -0.24 -27.40
C THR A 377 2.81 1.10 -27.97
N ASP A 378 2.04 1.05 -29.05
CA ASP A 378 1.45 2.23 -29.70
C ASP A 378 0.45 2.92 -28.77
N TRP A 379 -0.35 2.14 -28.03
CA TRP A 379 -1.22 2.69 -27.00
C TRP A 379 -0.41 3.37 -25.90
N PHE A 380 0.67 2.77 -25.40
CA PHE A 380 1.44 3.30 -24.28
C PHE A 380 2.21 4.58 -24.64
N THR A 381 2.76 4.62 -25.85
CA THR A 381 3.62 5.70 -26.36
C THR A 381 2.86 6.78 -27.12
N SER A 382 1.52 6.77 -27.07
CA SER A 382 0.70 7.79 -27.72
C SER A 382 1.04 9.19 -27.18
N LYS A 383 1.07 10.18 -28.08
CA LYS A 383 1.61 11.53 -27.80
C LYS A 383 0.89 12.25 -26.65
N ASP A 384 -0.38 11.94 -26.45
CA ASP A 384 -1.23 12.49 -25.38
C ASP A 384 -0.84 12.02 -23.98
N LYS A 385 -0.07 10.92 -23.86
CA LYS A 385 0.29 10.33 -22.56
C LYS A 385 1.61 10.81 -22.00
N VAL A 386 2.57 11.19 -22.84
CA VAL A 386 3.90 11.67 -22.41
C VAL A 386 4.63 10.68 -21.48
N ASN A 387 4.47 9.38 -21.74
CA ASN A 387 5.19 8.33 -21.03
C ASN A 387 6.59 8.11 -21.61
N SER A 388 7.50 7.52 -20.82
CA SER A 388 8.83 7.12 -21.28
C SER A 388 9.17 5.68 -20.94
N VAL A 389 9.97 5.05 -21.80
CA VAL A 389 10.52 3.70 -21.58
C VAL A 389 12.04 3.81 -21.52
N THR A 390 12.65 3.23 -20.48
CA THR A 390 14.09 3.31 -20.23
C THR A 390 14.66 1.95 -19.83
N LYS A 391 16.00 1.80 -19.91
CA LYS A 391 16.76 0.60 -19.53
C LYS A 391 17.95 0.97 -18.65
N ILE A 392 17.69 1.77 -17.62
CA ILE A 392 18.70 2.30 -16.69
C ILE A 392 18.73 1.39 -15.46
N SER A 393 19.90 1.00 -14.96
CA SER A 393 19.98 0.24 -13.71
C SER A 393 19.41 1.05 -12.53
N ASN A 394 18.79 0.39 -11.55
CA ASN A 394 18.20 1.08 -10.38
C ASN A 394 19.22 1.98 -9.65
N ILE A 395 20.49 1.56 -9.58
CA ILE A 395 21.58 2.35 -8.97
C ILE A 395 21.88 3.66 -9.71
N ASN A 396 21.62 3.72 -11.01
CA ASN A 396 21.80 4.91 -11.83
C ASN A 396 20.51 5.75 -11.91
N MET A 397 19.35 5.12 -11.73
CA MET A 397 18.04 5.78 -11.77
C MET A 397 17.74 6.56 -10.47
N PHE A 398 18.02 5.97 -9.31
CA PHE A 398 17.66 6.51 -8.01
C PHE A 398 18.86 7.06 -7.25
N LYS A 399 18.66 8.10 -6.43
CA LYS A 399 19.72 8.68 -5.58
C LYS A 399 20.46 7.62 -4.76
N SER A 400 19.73 6.65 -4.20
CA SER A 400 20.28 5.46 -3.53
C SER A 400 19.23 4.34 -3.45
N ASN A 401 19.41 3.22 -4.15
CA ASN A 401 18.52 2.05 -4.03
C ASN A 401 19.00 1.00 -2.99
N ASP A 402 20.06 1.30 -2.23
CA ASP A 402 20.64 0.38 -1.25
C ASP A 402 19.85 0.37 0.06
N VAL A 403 18.90 -0.56 0.16
CA VAL A 403 18.05 -0.77 1.36
C VAL A 403 18.84 -1.20 2.60
N ARG A 404 20.11 -1.60 2.44
CA ARG A 404 20.99 -1.94 3.57
C ARG A 404 21.65 -0.70 4.19
N LYS A 405 21.49 0.49 3.60
CA LYS A 405 22.03 1.75 4.10
C LYS A 405 20.89 2.73 4.36
N LYS A 406 20.93 3.90 3.71
CA LYS A 406 19.87 4.90 3.70
C LYS A 406 19.31 4.95 2.28
N PRO A 407 18.24 4.19 1.97
CA PRO A 407 17.63 4.24 0.66
C PRO A 407 16.98 5.60 0.41
N ASP A 408 17.07 6.07 -0.83
CA ASP A 408 16.49 7.29 -1.37
C ASP A 408 16.09 7.01 -2.83
N PHE A 409 14.81 6.68 -3.02
CA PHE A 409 14.22 6.33 -4.32
C PHE A 409 13.71 7.55 -5.10
N ARG A 410 14.14 8.76 -4.75
CA ARG A 410 13.98 9.91 -5.65
C ARG A 410 14.88 9.73 -6.87
N LEU A 411 14.40 10.16 -8.03
CA LEU A 411 15.18 10.13 -9.27
C LEU A 411 16.42 11.04 -9.18
N LYS A 412 17.50 10.69 -9.90
CA LYS A 412 18.74 11.48 -9.99
C LYS A 412 18.63 12.69 -10.91
#